data_AF-A0A3P7M9E1-F1
#
_entry.id   AF-A0A3P7M9E1-F1
#
_cell.length_a   1.000
_cell.length_b   1.000
_cell.length_c   1.000
_cell.angle_alpha   90.00
_cell.angle_beta   90.00
_cell.angle_gamma   90.00
#
_symmetry.space_group_name_H-M   'P 1'
#
loop_
_entity.id
_entity.type
_entity.pdbx_description
1 polymer ?
#
loop_
_entity_poly.entity_id
_entity_poly.type
_entity_poly.pdbx_seq_one_letter_code
_entity_poly.pdbx_strand_id
1 'polypeptide(L)'
;MFTLSYGALVAELLRDLENPLEVNRQLDKMGYNIGLRLADDLLAKNAQVQRCTDMHQVADVLAKTAFRSYLGVTAQVSNWSAGGDEFSLILESNPLTEFVEIPAELAQDLRYSQILCGAIRGALEMMHMEVQTFIVQEHNQSTEIRVKFIRILQESVPPGEDD
;
A
#
# COMPACT_ATOMS: atom_id res chain seq x y z
N MET A 1 -3.00 -18.81 7.78
CA MET A 1 -3.82 -19.06 6.56
C MET A 1 -3.56 -18.02 5.47
N PHE A 2 -3.62 -16.70 5.77
CA PHE A 2 -3.42 -15.64 4.77
C PHE A 2 -2.09 -15.68 4.01
N THR A 3 -0.95 -15.86 4.69
CA THR A 3 0.39 -15.90 4.08
C THR A 3 0.55 -17.02 3.03
N LEU A 4 0.00 -18.21 3.31
CA LEU A 4 0.07 -19.35 2.38
C LEU A 4 -0.80 -19.13 1.13
N SER A 5 -1.99 -18.55 1.31
CA SER A 5 -2.87 -18.18 0.19
C SER A 5 -2.22 -17.10 -0.69
N TYR A 6 -1.55 -16.12 -0.08
CA TYR A 6 -0.82 -15.10 -0.83
C TYR A 6 0.38 -15.70 -1.59
N GLY A 7 1.15 -16.59 -0.95
CA GLY A 7 2.24 -17.30 -1.64
C GLY A 7 1.78 -18.13 -2.83
N ALA A 8 0.64 -18.82 -2.71
CA ALA A 8 0.04 -19.55 -3.82
C ALA A 8 -0.36 -18.61 -4.97
N LEU A 9 -0.98 -17.46 -4.66
CA LEU A 9 -1.34 -16.44 -5.65
C LEU A 9 -0.10 -15.92 -6.39
N VAL A 10 0.97 -15.55 -5.68
CA VAL A 10 2.19 -15.05 -6.32
C VAL A 10 2.85 -16.13 -7.18
N ALA A 11 2.88 -17.37 -6.71
CA ALA A 11 3.43 -18.50 -7.47
C ALA A 11 2.64 -18.79 -8.76
N GLU A 12 1.30 -18.65 -8.71
CA GLU A 12 0.43 -18.77 -9.88
C GLU A 12 0.68 -17.64 -10.90
N LEU A 13 0.74 -16.39 -10.44
CA LEU A 13 1.05 -15.24 -11.30
C LEU A 13 2.43 -15.36 -11.97
N LEU A 14 3.44 -15.81 -11.22
CA LEU A 14 4.79 -16.03 -11.76
C LEU A 14 4.79 -17.11 -12.86
N ARG A 15 3.98 -18.16 -12.69
CA ARG A 15 3.83 -19.22 -13.68
C ARG A 15 3.09 -18.75 -14.93
N ASP A 16 2.04 -17.96 -14.76
CA ASP A 16 1.19 -17.56 -15.89
C ASP A 16 1.78 -16.41 -16.71
N LEU A 17 2.49 -15.49 -16.06
CA LEU A 17 3.02 -14.28 -16.70
C LEU A 17 4.48 -14.40 -17.13
N GLU A 18 5.24 -15.31 -16.50
CA GLU A 18 6.67 -15.56 -16.75
C GLU A 18 7.54 -14.27 -16.72
N ASN A 19 7.04 -13.19 -16.14
CA ASN A 19 7.68 -11.87 -16.10
C ASN A 19 7.42 -11.18 -14.76
N PRO A 20 8.44 -11.03 -13.89
CA PRO A 20 8.29 -10.42 -12.57
C PRO A 20 7.74 -8.99 -12.60
N LEU A 21 8.05 -8.21 -13.64
CA LEU A 21 7.54 -6.84 -13.75
C LEU A 21 6.04 -6.82 -14.03
N GLU A 22 5.53 -7.78 -14.80
CA GLU A 22 4.09 -7.90 -15.04
C GLU A 22 3.37 -8.43 -13.79
N VAL A 23 3.99 -9.37 -13.07
CA VAL A 23 3.51 -9.82 -11.75
C VAL A 23 3.36 -8.63 -10.80
N ASN A 24 4.36 -7.74 -10.73
CA ASN A 24 4.27 -6.53 -9.90
C ASN A 24 3.07 -5.66 -10.29
N ARG A 25 2.81 -5.46 -11.58
CA ARG A 25 1.63 -4.68 -12.04
C ARG A 25 0.32 -5.34 -11.64
N GLN A 26 0.23 -6.67 -11.73
CA GLN A 26 -0.97 -7.38 -11.31
C GLN A 26 -1.18 -7.33 -9.80
N LEU A 27 -0.12 -7.54 -9.00
CA LEU A 27 -0.16 -7.39 -7.55
C LEU A 27 -0.59 -5.98 -7.14
N ASP A 28 -0.01 -4.97 -7.79
CA ASP A 28 -0.33 -3.57 -7.59
C ASP A 28 -1.82 -3.27 -7.87
N LYS A 29 -2.35 -3.76 -9.00
CA LYS A 29 -3.76 -3.62 -9.37
C LYS A 29 -4.70 -4.34 -8.41
N MET A 30 -4.35 -5.56 -7.98
CA MET A 30 -5.12 -6.29 -6.98
C MET A 30 -5.15 -5.56 -5.64
N GLY A 31 -3.98 -5.09 -5.20
CA GLY A 31 -3.84 -4.28 -4.00
C GLY A 31 -4.71 -3.03 -4.06
N TYR A 32 -4.65 -2.30 -5.16
CA TYR A 32 -5.45 -1.09 -5.37
C TYR A 32 -6.95 -1.35 -5.22
N ASN A 33 -7.49 -2.39 -5.88
CA ASN A 33 -8.90 -2.76 -5.74
C ASN A 33 -9.28 -3.19 -4.32
N ILE A 34 -8.36 -3.84 -3.59
CA ILE A 34 -8.55 -4.15 -2.16
C ILE A 34 -8.60 -2.85 -1.37
N GLY A 35 -7.66 -1.93 -1.59
CA GLY A 35 -7.57 -0.62 -0.93
C GLY A 35 -8.86 0.18 -1.06
N LEU A 36 -9.46 0.24 -2.26
CA LEU A 36 -10.74 0.92 -2.48
C LEU A 36 -11.84 0.37 -1.56
N ARG A 37 -11.90 -0.96 -1.37
CA ARG A 37 -12.91 -1.61 -0.54
C ARG A 37 -12.62 -1.49 0.97
N LEU A 38 -11.35 -1.39 1.34
CA LEU A 38 -10.95 -1.22 2.74
C LEU A 38 -11.14 0.23 3.22
N ALA A 39 -11.19 1.19 2.29
CA ALA A 39 -11.29 2.61 2.62
C ALA A 39 -12.48 2.94 3.51
N ASP A 40 -13.67 2.39 3.22
CA ASP A 40 -14.89 2.66 3.99
C ASP A 40 -14.75 2.22 5.47
N ASP A 41 -14.20 1.03 5.71
CA ASP A 41 -13.93 0.53 7.07
C ASP A 41 -12.85 1.36 7.78
N LEU A 42 -11.81 1.77 7.05
CA LEU A 42 -10.74 2.60 7.59
C LEU A 42 -11.26 4.00 7.97
N LEU A 43 -12.12 4.61 7.14
CA LEU A 43 -12.77 5.89 7.37
C LEU A 43 -13.78 5.82 8.51
N ALA A 44 -14.60 4.76 8.58
CA ALA A 44 -15.55 4.56 9.67
C ALA A 44 -14.85 4.53 11.04
N LYS A 45 -13.64 3.97 11.08
CA LYS A 45 -12.79 3.93 12.29
C LYS A 45 -11.99 5.21 12.51
N ASN A 46 -11.77 6.03 11.47
CA ASN A 46 -10.89 7.20 11.51
C ASN A 46 -11.48 8.38 10.72
N ALA A 47 -12.67 8.84 11.12
CA ALA A 47 -13.40 9.90 10.40
C ALA A 47 -12.59 11.20 10.22
N GLN A 48 -11.62 11.48 11.10
CA GLN A 48 -10.72 12.64 10.95
C GLN A 48 -9.84 12.60 9.69
N VAL A 49 -9.57 11.42 9.12
CA VAL A 49 -8.66 11.28 7.97
C VAL A 49 -9.28 11.83 6.69
N GLN A 50 -10.60 11.74 6.53
CA GLN A 50 -11.31 12.22 5.33
C GLN A 50 -11.12 13.73 5.09
N ARG A 51 -10.87 14.50 6.15
CA ARG A 51 -10.65 15.95 6.08
C ARG A 51 -9.20 16.33 6.32
N CYS A 52 -8.31 15.34 6.44
CA CYS A 52 -6.94 15.56 6.82
C CYS A 52 -6.11 16.00 5.63
N THR A 53 -5.43 17.13 5.77
CA THR A 53 -4.40 17.60 4.83
C THR A 53 -2.99 17.43 5.39
N ASP A 54 -2.87 16.91 6.63
CA ASP A 54 -1.60 16.68 7.29
C ASP A 54 -1.10 15.26 7.04
N MET A 55 -0.04 15.15 6.25
CA MET A 55 0.58 13.87 5.92
C MET A 55 1.12 13.15 7.15
N HIS A 56 1.50 13.84 8.22
CA HIS A 56 1.96 13.18 9.45
C HIS A 56 0.84 12.37 10.09
N GLN A 57 -0.37 12.92 10.12
CA GLN A 57 -1.54 12.21 10.63
C GLN A 57 -1.92 11.03 9.72
N VAL A 58 -1.85 11.20 8.40
CA VAL A 58 -2.08 10.11 7.44
C VAL A 58 -1.06 8.98 7.66
N ALA A 59 0.22 9.32 7.77
CA ALA A 59 1.29 8.36 8.01
C ALA A 59 1.07 7.58 9.31
N ASP A 60 0.68 8.28 10.39
CA ASP A 60 0.41 7.65 11.68
C ASP A 60 -0.79 6.70 11.64
N VAL A 61 -1.88 7.09 10.98
CA VAL A 61 -3.06 6.22 10.82
C VAL A 61 -2.73 4.99 10.00
N LEU A 62 -2.00 5.14 8.88
CA LEU A 62 -1.53 3.99 8.11
C LEU A 62 -0.71 3.06 9.01
N ALA A 63 0.36 3.58 9.60
CA ALA A 63 1.35 2.81 10.34
C ALA A 63 0.78 2.11 11.59
N LYS A 64 -0.07 2.79 12.37
CA LYS A 64 -0.52 2.31 13.69
C LYS A 64 -1.91 1.68 13.67
N THR A 65 -2.79 2.11 12.76
CA THR A 65 -4.19 1.68 12.71
C THR A 65 -4.47 0.75 11.54
N ALA A 66 -4.13 1.15 10.31
CA ALA A 66 -4.47 0.37 9.12
C ALA A 66 -3.67 -0.95 9.07
N PHE A 67 -2.35 -0.89 9.18
CA PHE A 67 -1.50 -2.09 9.21
C PHE A 67 -1.90 -3.02 10.36
N ARG A 68 -2.24 -2.47 11.54
CA ARG A 68 -2.67 -3.28 12.68
C ARG A 68 -3.99 -3.99 12.40
N SER A 69 -4.95 -3.29 11.82
CA SER A 69 -6.29 -3.81 11.58
C SER A 69 -6.32 -4.88 10.49
N TYR A 70 -5.52 -4.72 9.42
CA TYR A 70 -5.61 -5.58 8.25
C TYR A 70 -4.48 -6.62 8.14
N LEU A 71 -3.31 -6.35 8.72
CA LEU A 71 -2.14 -7.25 8.69
C LEU A 71 -1.72 -7.74 10.09
N GLY A 72 -2.31 -7.20 11.16
CA GLY A 72 -1.98 -7.60 12.54
C GLY A 72 -0.63 -7.06 13.05
N VAL A 73 0.03 -6.18 12.30
CA VAL A 73 1.34 -5.60 12.63
C VAL A 73 1.30 -4.08 12.58
N THR A 74 2.24 -3.39 13.20
CA THR A 74 2.40 -1.93 13.03
C THR A 74 3.64 -1.63 12.20
N ALA A 75 3.63 -0.51 11.48
CA ALA A 75 4.81 0.03 10.83
C ALA A 75 5.41 1.18 11.65
N GLN A 76 6.67 1.50 11.38
CA GLN A 76 7.36 2.71 11.84
C GLN A 76 7.33 3.75 10.71
N VAL A 77 6.98 5.00 11.02
CA VAL A 77 7.07 6.11 10.07
C VAL A 77 8.46 6.74 10.18
N SER A 78 9.15 6.93 9.07
CA SER A 78 10.49 7.52 9.04
C SER A 78 10.81 8.23 7.73
N ASN A 79 12.04 8.72 7.59
CA ASN A 79 12.61 9.24 6.34
C ASN A 79 11.79 10.35 5.66
N TRP A 80 11.15 11.22 6.45
CA TRP A 80 10.41 12.35 5.89
C TRP A 80 11.24 13.19 4.91
N SER A 81 10.65 13.54 3.77
CA SER A 81 11.23 14.56 2.89
C SER A 81 11.23 15.92 3.60
N ALA A 82 12.12 16.82 3.17
CA ALA A 82 12.15 18.19 3.66
C ALA A 82 10.83 18.95 3.36
N GLY A 83 10.10 18.53 2.33
CA GLY A 83 8.80 19.08 1.97
C GLY A 83 7.64 18.56 2.82
N GLY A 84 7.84 17.51 3.62
CA GLY A 84 6.76 16.87 4.39
C GLY A 84 5.71 16.16 3.52
N ASP A 85 6.01 15.94 2.24
CA ASP A 85 5.13 15.33 1.23
C ASP A 85 5.48 13.87 0.95
N GLU A 86 6.53 13.34 1.58
CA GLU A 86 6.98 11.97 1.35
C GLU A 86 7.56 11.37 2.64
N PHE A 87 7.23 10.11 2.90
CA PHE A 87 7.70 9.37 4.08
C PHE A 87 7.87 7.88 3.78
N SER A 88 8.53 7.18 4.67
CA SER A 88 8.70 5.72 4.61
C SER A 88 7.90 5.03 5.72
N LEU A 89 7.21 3.95 5.34
CA LEU A 89 6.60 2.98 6.24
C LEU A 89 7.53 1.76 6.33
N ILE A 90 8.08 1.51 7.51
CA ILE A 90 8.99 0.40 7.76
C ILE A 90 8.26 -0.68 8.55
N LEU A 91 8.10 -1.85 7.96
CA LEU A 91 7.65 -3.06 8.63
C LEU A 91 8.87 -3.88 9.06
N GLU A 92 9.11 -3.98 10.37
CA GLU A 92 10.15 -4.86 10.92
C GLU A 92 9.82 -6.34 10.72
N SER A 93 8.53 -6.68 10.76
CA SER A 93 8.05 -8.01 10.43
C SER A 93 6.91 -7.88 9.44
N ASN A 94 7.11 -8.44 8.24
CA ASN A 94 6.11 -8.45 7.19
C ASN A 94 5.45 -9.85 7.13
N PRO A 95 4.16 -9.97 7.53
CA PRO A 95 3.46 -11.26 7.56
C PRO A 95 3.35 -11.94 6.19
N LEU A 96 3.50 -11.18 5.09
CA LEU A 96 3.44 -11.74 3.73
C LEU A 96 4.68 -12.57 3.41
N THR A 97 5.84 -12.21 3.97
CA THR A 97 7.14 -12.80 3.62
C THR A 97 7.66 -13.80 4.66
N GLU A 98 6.90 -14.06 5.74
CA GLU A 98 7.35 -14.87 6.89
C GLU A 98 7.86 -16.28 6.52
N PHE A 99 7.27 -16.91 5.49
CA PHE A 99 7.62 -18.26 5.05
C PHE A 99 8.07 -18.31 3.59
N VAL A 100 8.55 -17.18 3.08
CA VAL A 100 8.85 -17.01 1.66
C VAL A 100 10.32 -16.71 1.49
N GLU A 101 10.99 -17.52 0.69
CA GLU A 101 12.33 -17.23 0.20
C GLU A 101 12.24 -16.99 -1.30
N ILE A 102 12.69 -15.80 -1.73
CA ILE A 102 12.65 -15.43 -3.15
C ILE A 102 13.97 -15.83 -3.79
N PRO A 103 13.95 -16.61 -4.88
CA PRO A 103 15.13 -16.90 -5.68
C PRO A 103 15.87 -15.62 -6.07
N ALA A 104 17.21 -15.63 -5.99
CA ALA A 104 18.03 -14.44 -6.28
C ALA A 104 17.78 -13.87 -7.69
N GLU A 105 17.45 -14.73 -8.65
CA GLU A 105 17.09 -14.36 -10.03
C GLU A 105 15.79 -13.54 -10.12
N LEU A 106 14.84 -13.78 -9.21
CA LEU A 106 13.59 -13.02 -9.13
C LEU A 106 13.72 -11.79 -8.23
N ALA A 107 14.58 -11.84 -7.22
CA ALA A 107 14.69 -10.78 -6.20
C ALA A 107 15.08 -9.40 -6.78
N GLN A 108 15.73 -9.37 -7.95
CA GLN A 108 16.07 -8.12 -8.63
C GLN A 108 14.81 -7.33 -9.04
N ASP A 109 13.86 -8.02 -9.69
CA ASP A 109 12.72 -7.39 -10.36
C ASP A 109 11.40 -7.62 -9.62
N LEU A 110 11.23 -8.76 -8.97
CA LEU A 110 10.01 -9.08 -8.23
C LEU A 110 9.92 -8.21 -6.98
N ARG A 111 8.73 -7.65 -6.78
CA ARG A 111 8.35 -6.95 -5.57
C ARG A 111 7.24 -7.72 -4.89
N TYR A 112 7.60 -8.64 -4.01
CA TYR A 112 6.66 -9.63 -3.48
C TYR A 112 5.58 -8.98 -2.63
N SER A 113 5.87 -7.85 -2.00
CA SER A 113 4.89 -7.12 -1.19
C SER A 113 4.20 -5.99 -1.97
N GLN A 114 4.30 -5.95 -3.31
CA GLN A 114 3.74 -4.87 -4.14
C GLN A 114 2.22 -4.69 -3.95
N ILE A 115 1.50 -5.74 -3.53
CA ILE A 115 0.09 -5.65 -3.17
C ILE A 115 -0.18 -4.60 -2.08
N LEU A 116 0.76 -4.38 -1.16
CA LEU A 116 0.64 -3.37 -0.10
C LEU A 116 0.71 -1.95 -0.68
N CYS A 117 1.58 -1.72 -1.66
CA CYS A 117 1.68 -0.44 -2.37
C CYS A 117 0.37 -0.09 -3.07
N GLY A 118 -0.23 -1.09 -3.74
CA GLY A 118 -1.56 -0.96 -4.33
C GLY A 118 -2.63 -0.61 -3.30
N ALA A 119 -2.69 -1.38 -2.20
CA ALA A 119 -3.70 -1.17 -1.16
C ALA A 119 -3.64 0.22 -0.52
N ILE A 120 -2.43 0.73 -0.27
CA ILE A 120 -2.24 2.09 0.24
C ILE A 120 -2.78 3.12 -0.76
N ARG A 121 -2.45 2.99 -2.05
CA ARG A 121 -2.92 3.92 -3.09
C ARG A 121 -4.44 3.91 -3.22
N GLY A 122 -5.05 2.74 -3.31
CA GLY A 122 -6.51 2.62 -3.43
C GLY A 122 -7.22 3.19 -2.20
N ALA A 123 -6.71 2.89 -1.00
CA ALA A 123 -7.32 3.41 0.22
C ALA A 123 -7.24 4.94 0.32
N LEU A 124 -6.10 5.54 -0.04
CA LEU A 124 -5.93 7.00 0.02
C LEU A 124 -6.65 7.73 -1.12
N GLU A 125 -6.83 7.09 -2.28
CA GLU A 125 -7.63 7.66 -3.36
C GLU A 125 -9.09 7.89 -2.95
N MET A 126 -9.69 6.92 -2.26
CA MET A 126 -11.03 7.04 -1.67
C MET A 126 -11.12 8.13 -0.59
N MET A 127 -9.98 8.61 -0.09
CA MET A 127 -9.87 9.74 0.84
C MET A 127 -9.46 11.03 0.10
N HIS A 128 -9.63 11.06 -1.22
CA HIS A 128 -9.29 12.18 -2.09
C HIS A 128 -7.81 12.57 -2.09
N MET A 129 -6.90 11.61 -1.86
CA MET A 129 -5.46 11.84 -1.90
C MET A 129 -4.83 10.99 -2.99
N GLU A 130 -4.25 11.65 -4.00
CA GLU A 130 -3.40 10.97 -4.97
C GLU A 130 -2.00 10.80 -4.37
N VAL A 131 -1.53 9.56 -4.30
CA VAL A 131 -0.19 9.23 -3.82
C VAL A 131 0.52 8.27 -4.77
N GLN A 132 1.85 8.33 -4.76
CA GLN A 132 2.73 7.32 -5.33
C GLN A 132 3.29 6.45 -4.22
N THR A 133 3.40 5.15 -4.49
CA THR A 133 3.98 4.18 -3.56
C THR A 133 4.98 3.30 -4.28
N PHE A 134 6.09 2.99 -3.61
CA PHE A 134 7.10 2.08 -4.13
C PHE A 134 7.84 1.39 -3.00
N ILE A 135 8.28 0.16 -3.27
CA ILE A 135 9.11 -0.60 -2.32
C ILE A 135 10.56 -0.20 -2.51
N VAL A 136 11.16 0.35 -1.46
CA VAL A 136 12.57 0.75 -1.41
C VAL A 136 13.43 -0.45 -1.09
N GLN A 137 12.99 -1.23 -0.10
CA GLN A 137 13.67 -2.42 0.36
C GLN A 137 12.65 -3.48 0.75
N GLU A 138 12.93 -4.70 0.33
CA GLU A 138 12.37 -5.92 0.89
C GLU A 138 13.48 -6.98 0.92
N HIS A 139 13.26 -8.09 1.63
CA HIS A 139 14.15 -9.27 1.70
C HIS A 139 15.32 -9.23 2.69
N ASN A 140 15.65 -8.07 3.27
CA ASN A 140 16.81 -7.91 4.18
C ASN A 140 16.42 -7.46 5.60
N GLN A 141 15.54 -8.21 6.28
CA GLN A 141 15.06 -8.01 7.67
C GLN A 141 13.86 -7.07 7.86
N SER A 142 13.59 -6.17 6.92
CA SER A 142 12.42 -5.29 6.98
C SER A 142 11.88 -5.00 5.59
N THR A 143 10.61 -4.58 5.52
CA THR A 143 10.00 -4.05 4.30
C THR A 143 9.84 -2.54 4.45
N GLU A 144 10.46 -1.77 3.55
CA GLU A 144 10.32 -0.32 3.47
C GLU A 144 9.46 0.06 2.26
N ILE A 145 8.33 0.70 2.53
CA ILE A 145 7.42 1.25 1.53
C ILE A 145 7.52 2.77 1.59
N ARG A 146 7.92 3.40 0.49
CA ARG A 146 7.85 4.84 0.33
C ARG A 146 6.44 5.24 -0.07
N VAL A 147 5.94 6.32 0.52
CA VAL A 147 4.67 6.96 0.17
C VAL A 147 4.95 8.42 -0.12
N LYS A 148 4.58 8.88 -1.32
CA LYS A 148 4.71 10.27 -1.77
C LYS A 148 3.34 10.85 -2.09
N PHE A 149 2.97 11.90 -1.39
CA PHE A 149 1.79 12.70 -1.71
C PHE A 149 1.99 13.47 -3.02
N ILE A 150 0.98 13.42 -3.89
CA ILE A 150 1.00 14.11 -5.19
C ILE A 150 0.06 15.31 -5.17
N ARG A 151 -1.21 15.09 -4.84
CA ARG A 151 -2.23 16.15 -4.79
C ARG A 151 -3.50 15.67 -4.11
N ILE A 152 -4.34 16.63 -3.73
CA ILE A 152 -5.74 16.37 -3.39
C ILE A 152 -6.53 16.20 -4.69
N LEU A 153 -7.35 15.15 -4.74
CA LEU A 153 -8.29 14.89 -5.81
C LEU A 153 -9.54 15.76 -5.59
N GLN A 154 -9.93 16.52 -6.61
CA GLN A 154 -11.17 17.26 -6.55
C GLN A 154 -12.33 16.32 -6.88
N GLU A 155 -13.39 16.34 -6.07
CA GLU A 155 -14.67 15.77 -6.48
C GLU A 155 -15.15 16.56 -7.70
N SER A 156 -15.19 15.91 -8.86
CA SER A 156 -15.92 16.47 -10.00
C SER A 156 -17.40 16.36 -9.68
N VAL A 157 -18.02 17.47 -9.27
CA VAL A 157 -19.49 17.58 -9.26
C VAL A 157 -19.94 17.43 -10.72
N PRO A 158 -20.79 16.45 -11.05
CA PRO A 158 -21.38 16.38 -12.38
C PRO A 158 -22.09 17.70 -12.68
N PRO A 159 -21.91 18.32 -13.86
CA PRO A 159 -22.67 19.50 -14.22
C PRO A 159 -24.17 19.12 -14.39
N GLY A 160 -25.03 19.63 -13.49
CA GLY A 160 -26.49 19.47 -13.46
C GLY A 160 -26.93 18.76 -12.17
N GLU A 161 -27.76 19.33 -11.30
CA GLU A 161 -29.07 19.94 -11.58
C GLU A 161 -29.22 21.29 -10.87
N ASP A 162 -29.17 22.39 -11.64
CA ASP A 162 -29.86 23.63 -11.27
C ASP A 162 -31.31 23.48 -11.75
N ASP A 163 -32.25 23.24 -10.84
CA ASP A 163 -33.69 23.47 -11.06
C ASP A 163 -34.04 24.96 -10.92
#